data_AF-A0A497AQ28-F1
#
_entry.id   AF-A0A497AQ28-F1
#
_cell.length_a   1.000
_cell.length_b   1.000
_cell.length_c   1.000
_cell.angle_alpha   90.00
_cell.angle_beta   90.00
_cell.angle_gamma   90.00
#
_symmetry.space_group_name_H-M   'P 1'
#
loop_
_entity.id
_entity.type
_entity.pdbx_description
1 polymer ?
#
loop_
_entity_poly.entity_id
_entity_poly.type
_entity_poly.pdbx_seq_one_letter_code
_entity_poly.pdbx_strand_id
1 'polypeptide(L)'
;MSQALSDKQRKAIHDLALSARELLTREARELLEGVYGLYADGRLDPPEKLPQVQADAETGETYRRLARFLEDEASAGLGRPEAAEKLAKEAAFTHLNRLV
;
A
#
# COMPACT_ATOMS: atom_id res chain seq x y z
N MET A 1 34.61 -2.09 17.00
CA MET A 1 34.05 -3.45 16.92
C MET A 1 32.56 -3.36 17.20
N SER A 2 31.68 -3.57 16.22
CA SER A 2 30.23 -3.57 16.50
C SER A 2 29.90 -4.79 17.36
N GLN A 3 29.37 -4.57 18.55
CA GLN A 3 28.87 -5.67 19.39
C GLN A 3 27.79 -6.42 18.61
N ALA A 4 27.94 -7.73 18.46
CA ALA A 4 26.91 -8.56 17.86
C ALA A 4 25.64 -8.47 18.73
N LEU A 5 24.47 -8.33 18.10
CA LEU A 5 23.19 -8.33 18.79
C LEU A 5 23.02 -9.62 19.61
N SER A 6 22.33 -9.54 20.74
CA SER A 6 21.86 -10.73 21.45
C SER A 6 20.64 -11.36 20.75
N ASP A 7 20.33 -12.61 21.08
CA ASP A 7 19.14 -13.29 20.54
C ASP A 7 17.84 -12.59 20.93
N LYS A 8 17.78 -12.03 22.14
CA LYS A 8 16.65 -11.22 22.59
C LYS A 8 16.45 -9.98 21.72
N GLN A 9 17.54 -9.30 21.37
CA GLN A 9 17.49 -8.12 20.49
C GLN A 9 17.11 -8.50 19.06
N ARG A 10 17.67 -9.59 18.52
CA ARG A 10 17.26 -10.14 17.22
C ARG A 10 15.77 -10.44 17.16
N LYS A 11 15.25 -11.11 18.19
CA LYS A 11 13.81 -11.41 18.31
C LYS A 11 12.97 -10.13 18.39
N ALA A 12 13.37 -9.14 19.18
CA ALA A 12 12.63 -7.89 19.29
C ALA A 12 12.55 -7.12 17.97
N ILE A 13 13.64 -7.09 17.19
CA ILE A 13 13.66 -6.46 15.87
C ILE A 13 12.75 -7.21 14.89
N HIS A 14 12.80 -8.54 14.90
CA HIS A 14 11.92 -9.37 14.08
C HIS A 14 10.44 -9.11 14.39
N ASP A 15 10.07 -9.14 15.68
CA ASP A 15 8.69 -8.95 16.11
C ASP A 15 8.21 -7.52 15.79
N LEU A 16 9.07 -6.51 15.96
CA LEU A 16 8.80 -5.13 15.54
C LEU A 16 8.54 -5.04 14.04
N ALA A 17 9.39 -5.63 13.21
CA ALA A 17 9.25 -5.58 11.75
C ALA A 17 7.95 -6.25 11.28
N LEU A 18 7.55 -7.35 11.93
CA LEU A 18 6.29 -8.03 11.64
C LEU A 18 5.08 -7.15 11.98
N SER A 19 5.04 -6.58 13.19
CA SER A 19 3.96 -5.68 13.61
C SER A 19 3.90 -4.41 12.76
N ALA A 20 5.05 -3.83 12.40
CA ALA A 20 5.11 -2.66 11.52
C ALA A 20 4.55 -2.99 10.13
N ARG A 21 4.89 -4.14 9.56
CA ARG A 21 4.34 -4.58 8.26
C ARG A 21 2.82 -4.69 8.31
N GLU A 22 2.27 -5.30 9.35
CA GLU A 22 0.82 -5.45 9.53
C GLU A 22 0.12 -4.09 9.64
N LEU A 23 0.66 -3.19 10.47
CA LEU A 23 0.14 -1.84 10.66
C LEU A 23 0.16 -1.06 9.34
N LEU A 24 1.32 -0.99 8.68
CA LEU A 24 1.49 -0.24 7.44
C LEU A 24 0.63 -0.81 6.30
N THR A 25 0.44 -2.13 6.23
CA THR A 25 -0.44 -2.74 5.22
C THR A 25 -1.89 -2.35 5.46
N ARG A 26 -2.33 -2.32 6.73
CA ARG A 26 -3.68 -1.86 7.07
C ARG A 26 -3.86 -0.39 6.73
N GLU A 27 -2.95 0.48 7.15
CA GLU A 27 -3.01 1.91 6.84
C GLU A 27 -2.99 2.18 5.33
N ALA A 28 -2.19 1.43 4.57
CA ALA A 28 -2.18 1.53 3.11
C ALA A 28 -3.55 1.21 2.51
N ARG A 29 -4.23 0.15 2.98
CA ARG A 29 -5.59 -0.18 2.53
C ARG A 29 -6.59 0.91 2.88
N GLU A 30 -6.57 1.39 4.13
CA GLU A 30 -7.46 2.46 4.61
C GLU A 30 -7.28 3.75 3.79
N LEU A 31 -6.04 4.07 3.42
CA LEU A 31 -5.73 5.23 2.58
C LEU A 31 -6.18 5.02 1.13
N LEU A 32 -5.94 3.84 0.55
CA LEU A 32 -6.40 3.50 -0.80
C LEU A 32 -7.93 3.61 -0.91
N GLU A 33 -8.66 3.12 0.09
CA GLU A 33 -10.11 3.19 0.13
C GLU A 33 -10.60 4.63 0.41
N GLY A 34 -10.13 5.25 1.48
CA GLY A 34 -10.64 6.54 1.96
C GLY A 34 -10.30 7.72 1.05
N VAL A 35 -9.12 7.72 0.42
CA VAL A 35 -8.66 8.84 -0.41
C VAL A 35 -8.95 8.57 -1.89
N TYR A 36 -8.68 7.34 -2.36
CA TYR A 36 -8.71 7.02 -3.78
C TYR A 36 -9.91 6.16 -4.19
N GLY A 37 -10.76 5.72 -3.24
CA GLY A 37 -11.90 4.87 -3.54
C GLY A 37 -11.52 3.50 -4.10
N LEU A 38 -10.30 3.03 -3.81
CA LEU A 38 -9.83 1.69 -4.20
C LEU A 38 -10.10 0.70 -3.06
N TYR A 39 -11.05 -0.19 -3.30
CA TYR A 39 -11.47 -1.20 -2.33
C TYR A 39 -10.65 -2.49 -2.44
N ALA A 40 -10.71 -3.31 -1.40
CA ALA A 40 -10.02 -4.61 -1.34
C ALA A 40 -10.49 -5.62 -2.41
N ASP A 41 -11.69 -5.46 -2.97
CA ASP A 41 -12.20 -6.25 -4.09
C ASP A 41 -11.68 -5.75 -5.46
N GLY A 42 -10.84 -4.72 -5.49
CA GLY A 42 -10.29 -4.13 -6.70
C GLY A 42 -11.25 -3.20 -7.44
N ARG A 43 -12.43 -2.90 -6.86
CA ARG A 43 -13.30 -1.82 -7.34
C ARG A 43 -12.63 -0.49 -7.09
N LEU A 44 -12.71 0.39 -8.09
CA LEU A 44 -12.24 1.76 -8.01
C LEU A 44 -13.44 2.68 -8.24
N ASP A 45 -13.73 3.55 -7.28
CA ASP A 45 -14.80 4.53 -7.46
C ASP A 45 -14.43 5.57 -8.51
N PRO A 46 -15.41 6.05 -9.29
CA PRO A 46 -15.18 7.04 -10.34
C PRO A 46 -14.79 8.40 -9.74
N PRO A 47 -13.93 9.19 -10.42
CA PRO A 47 -13.35 10.41 -9.86
C PRO A 47 -14.41 11.47 -9.52
N GLU A 48 -15.58 11.44 -10.16
CA GLU A 48 -16.71 12.34 -9.89
C GLU A 48 -17.24 12.19 -8.45
N LYS A 49 -17.04 11.03 -7.82
CA LYS A 49 -17.45 10.74 -6.43
C LYS A 49 -16.36 11.04 -5.40
N LEU A 50 -15.19 11.49 -5.83
CA LEU A 50 -14.01 11.69 -4.99
C LEU A 50 -13.58 13.16 -5.04
N PRO A 51 -14.18 14.06 -4.22
CA PRO A 51 -13.86 15.49 -4.23
C PRO A 51 -12.37 15.78 -4.06
N GLN A 52 -11.67 15.01 -3.23
CA GLN A 52 -10.23 15.14 -3.00
C GLN A 52 -9.39 14.87 -4.27
N VAL A 53 -9.81 13.93 -5.12
CA VAL A 53 -9.15 13.61 -6.39
C VAL A 53 -9.32 14.74 -7.40
N GLN A 54 -10.43 15.48 -7.32
CA GLN A 54 -10.70 16.63 -8.19
C GLN A 54 -10.05 17.92 -7.68
N ALA A 55 -9.98 18.09 -6.36
CA ALA A 55 -9.50 19.31 -5.71
C ALA A 55 -7.98 19.43 -5.69
N ASP A 56 -7.25 18.30 -5.67
CA ASP A 56 -5.80 18.28 -5.60
C ASP A 56 -5.17 17.55 -6.78
N ALA A 57 -4.24 18.23 -7.47
CA ALA A 57 -3.63 17.73 -8.70
C ALA A 57 -2.72 16.51 -8.45
N GLU A 58 -2.04 16.47 -7.32
CA GLU A 58 -1.15 15.36 -6.95
C GLU A 58 -1.96 14.10 -6.60
N THR A 59 -3.03 14.26 -5.83
CA THR A 59 -4.01 13.22 -5.53
C THR A 59 -4.67 12.72 -6.82
N GLY A 60 -5.05 13.63 -7.72
CA GLY A 60 -5.60 13.31 -9.03
C GLY A 60 -4.64 12.50 -9.92
N GLU A 61 -3.36 12.84 -9.91
CA GLU A 61 -2.33 12.09 -10.63
C GLU A 61 -2.10 10.70 -10.04
N THR A 62 -2.06 10.61 -8.71
CA THR A 62 -1.94 9.31 -8.02
C THR A 62 -3.13 8.42 -8.35
N TYR A 63 -4.36 8.94 -8.31
CA TYR A 63 -5.57 8.21 -8.71
C TYR A 63 -5.46 7.64 -10.14
N ARG A 64 -5.00 8.43 -11.11
CA ARG A 64 -4.81 7.95 -12.50
C ARG A 64 -3.79 6.82 -12.58
N ARG A 65 -2.70 6.91 -11.81
CA ARG A 65 -1.68 5.85 -11.76
C ARG A 65 -2.24 4.58 -11.13
N LEU A 66 -3.08 4.69 -10.10
CA LEU A 66 -3.77 3.55 -9.49
C LEU A 66 -4.71 2.88 -10.49
N ALA A 67 -5.51 3.65 -11.22
CA ALA A 67 -6.40 3.13 -12.26
C ALA A 67 -5.59 2.37 -13.33
N ARG A 68 -4.51 2.98 -13.81
CA ARG A 68 -3.62 2.37 -14.81
C ARG A 68 -2.95 1.09 -14.30
N PHE A 69 -2.44 1.11 -13.08
CA PHE A 69 -1.85 -0.05 -12.44
C PHE A 69 -2.82 -1.24 -12.42
N LEU A 70 -4.08 -1.02 -12.04
CA LEU A 70 -5.10 -2.08 -12.02
C LEU A 70 -5.42 -2.62 -13.42
N GLU A 71 -5.38 -1.78 -14.45
CA GLU A 71 -5.54 -2.19 -15.85
C GLU A 71 -4.35 -3.02 -16.34
N ASP A 72 -3.13 -2.59 -16.02
CA ASP A 72 -1.90 -3.27 -16.43
C ASP A 72 -1.80 -4.65 -15.76
N GLU A 73 -2.08 -4.74 -14.46
CA GLU A 73 -2.10 -6.02 -13.71
C GLU A 73 -3.20 -6.96 -14.23
N ALA A 74 -4.40 -6.44 -14.53
CA ALA A 74 -5.47 -7.23 -15.12
C ALA A 74 -5.10 -7.75 -16.53
N SER A 75 -4.41 -6.92 -17.32
CA SER A 75 -3.92 -7.30 -18.65
C SER A 75 -2.80 -8.35 -18.57
N ALA A 76 -2.03 -8.35 -17.48
CA ALA A 76 -1.05 -9.39 -17.17
C ALA A 76 -1.68 -10.68 -16.60
N GLY A 77 -3.00 -10.71 -16.43
CA GLY A 77 -3.76 -11.88 -15.96
C GLY A 77 -3.94 -11.97 -14.44
N LEU A 78 -3.58 -10.93 -13.69
CA LEU A 78 -3.80 -10.85 -12.25
C LEU A 78 -5.22 -10.37 -11.94
N GLY A 79 -5.91 -10.99 -10.97
CA GLY A 79 -7.23 -10.52 -10.55
C GLY A 79 -7.16 -9.12 -9.94
N ARG A 80 -8.17 -8.27 -10.17
CA ARG A 80 -8.22 -6.93 -9.54
C ARG A 80 -8.13 -6.95 -8.00
N PRO A 81 -8.78 -7.88 -7.26
CA PRO A 81 -8.57 -8.00 -5.82
C PRO A 81 -7.10 -8.31 -5.46
N GLU A 82 -6.46 -9.18 -6.23
CA GLU A 82 -5.06 -9.57 -6.01
C GLU A 82 -4.11 -8.41 -6.32
N ALA A 83 -4.41 -7.61 -7.35
CA ALA A 83 -3.67 -6.39 -7.68
C ALA A 83 -3.77 -5.33 -6.57
N ALA A 84 -4.98 -5.08 -6.03
CA ALA A 84 -5.18 -4.16 -4.91
C ALA A 84 -4.41 -4.63 -3.66
N GLU A 85 -4.46 -5.93 -3.38
CA GLU A 85 -3.73 -6.53 -2.26
C GLU A 85 -2.20 -6.45 -2.43
N LYS A 86 -1.71 -6.72 -3.64
CA LYS A 86 -0.29 -6.58 -4.02
C LYS A 86 0.18 -5.15 -3.79
N LEU A 87 -0.59 -4.17 -4.27
CA LEU A 87 -0.28 -2.75 -4.11
C LEU A 87 -0.16 -2.34 -2.64
N ALA A 88 -1.12 -2.74 -1.78
CA ALA A 88 -1.08 -2.42 -0.36
C ALA A 88 0.18 -3.00 0.33
N LYS A 89 0.56 -4.23 -0.01
CA LYS A 89 1.78 -4.88 0.49
C LYS A 89 3.05 -4.18 0.01
N GLU A 90 3.11 -3.81 -1.27
CA GLU A 90 4.27 -3.13 -1.86
C GLU A 90 4.44 -1.72 -1.28
N ALA A 91 3.35 -0.99 -1.05
CA ALA A 91 3.38 0.29 -0.36
C ALA A 91 3.92 0.14 1.07
N ALA A 92 3.36 -0.79 1.85
CA ALA A 92 3.82 -1.07 3.22
C ALA A 92 5.31 -1.48 3.26
N PHE A 93 5.74 -2.33 2.33
CA PHE A 93 7.13 -2.75 2.20
C PHE A 93 8.05 -1.56 1.86
N THR A 94 7.63 -0.69 0.96
CA THR A 94 8.40 0.51 0.58
C THR A 94 8.61 1.45 1.77
N HIS A 95 7.57 1.66 2.60
CA HIS A 95 7.69 2.46 3.81
C HIS A 95 8.57 1.78 4.86
N LEU A 96 8.39 0.48 5.08
CA LEU A 96 9.18 -0.28 6.04
C LEU A 96 10.68 -0.29 5.68
N ASN A 97 11.02 -0.47 4.40
CA ASN A 97 12.41 -0.47 3.94
C ASN A 97 13.11 0.89 4.06
N ARG A 98 12.35 1.98 4.17
CA ARG A 98 12.89 3.33 4.41
C ARG A 98 13.17 3.60 5.89
N LEU A 99 12.79 2.70 6.79
CA LEU A 99 13.10 2.77 8.23
C LEU A 99 14.40 2.04 8.60
N VAL A 100 15.03 1.36 7.63
CA VAL A 100 16.30 0.62 7.76
C VAL A 100 17.41 1.42 7.11
#